data_AF-A0A964PZQ6-F1
#
_entry.id   AF-A0A964PZQ6-F1
#
_cell.length_a   1.000
_cell.length_b   1.000
_cell.length_c   1.000
_cell.angle_alpha   90.00
_cell.angle_beta   90.00
_cell.angle_gamma   90.00
#
_symmetry.space_group_name_H-M   'P 1'
#
loop_
_entity.id
_entity.type
_entity.pdbx_description
1 polymer ?
#
loop_
_entity_poly.entity_id
_entity_poly.type
_entity_poly.pdbx_seq_one_letter_code
_entity_poly.pdbx_strand_id
1 'polypeptide(L)'
;MKKTCDEILDLFDELIPFQYHQEDRKSGYYLGKDRRGNLFRIPMMTLSIGVVTNQFQEFSHPAQASELCAEMKTYAKTLPGSVYVVDRRQVEPIEAPAEAPSQL
;
A
#
# COMPACT_ATOMS: atom_id res chain seq x y z
N MET A 1 10.46 9.37 6.83
CA MET A 1 9.54 8.58 5.99
C MET A 1 8.08 8.78 6.36
N LYS A 2 7.68 8.57 7.63
CA LYS A 2 6.28 8.80 8.07
C LYS A 2 5.72 10.16 7.63
N LYS A 3 6.46 11.23 7.94
CA LYS A 3 6.06 12.61 7.62
C LYS A 3 5.66 12.85 6.16
N THR A 4 6.37 12.26 5.19
CA THR A 4 6.06 12.45 3.76
C THR A 4 4.81 11.71 3.34
N CYS A 5 4.61 10.46 3.80
CA CYS A 5 3.38 9.73 3.50
C CYS A 5 2.17 10.41 4.15
N ASP A 6 2.31 10.84 5.40
CA ASP A 6 1.26 11.57 6.13
C ASP A 6 0.86 12.84 5.33
N GLU A 7 1.83 13.68 4.94
CA GLU A 7 1.59 14.89 4.14
C GLU A 7 0.90 14.59 2.79
N ILE A 8 1.27 13.51 2.10
CA ILE A 8 0.64 13.12 0.83
C ILE A 8 -0.81 12.69 1.05
N LEU A 9 -1.08 11.92 2.11
CA LEU A 9 -2.43 11.45 2.42
C LEU A 9 -3.33 12.61 2.82
N ASP A 10 -2.85 13.49 3.70
CA ASP A 10 -3.57 14.68 4.15
C ASP A 10 -3.95 15.57 2.96
N LEU A 11 -2.98 15.86 2.08
CA LEU A 11 -3.23 16.67 0.89
C LEU A 11 -4.19 15.97 -0.09
N PHE A 12 -4.06 14.67 -0.27
CA PHE A 12 -4.97 13.91 -1.14
C PHE A 12 -6.40 13.95 -0.61
N ASP A 13 -6.60 13.70 0.68
CA ASP A 13 -7.92 13.68 1.32
C ASP A 13 -8.57 15.07 1.35
N GLU A 14 -7.78 16.13 1.45
CA GLU A 14 -8.26 17.51 1.33
C GLU A 14 -8.75 17.82 -0.09
N LEU A 15 -8.00 17.40 -1.12
CA LEU A 15 -8.24 17.81 -2.51
C LEU A 15 -9.16 16.88 -3.30
N ILE A 16 -9.18 15.58 -2.99
CA ILE A 16 -9.94 14.59 -3.76
C ILE A 16 -11.45 14.87 -3.82
N PRO A 17 -12.12 15.41 -2.77
CA PRO A 17 -13.54 15.73 -2.86
C PRO A 17 -13.85 16.76 -3.94
N PHE A 18 -12.88 17.63 -4.29
CA PHE A 18 -13.00 18.65 -5.34
C PHE A 18 -13.07 18.10 -6.77
N GLN A 19 -12.79 16.82 -6.96
CA GLN A 19 -12.96 16.12 -8.24
C GLN A 19 -14.39 15.56 -8.45
N TYR A 20 -15.27 15.69 -7.45
CA TYR A 20 -16.64 15.20 -7.50
C TYR A 20 -17.66 16.35 -7.55
N HIS A 21 -18.82 16.07 -8.13
CA HIS A 21 -19.96 16.97 -8.06
C HIS A 21 -20.35 17.25 -6.61
N GLN A 22 -20.90 18.45 -6.38
CA GLN A 22 -21.24 18.90 -5.03
C GLN A 22 -22.24 17.96 -4.32
N GLU A 23 -23.17 17.37 -5.07
CA GLU A 23 -24.17 16.43 -4.55
C GLU A 23 -23.53 15.11 -4.10
N ASP A 24 -22.62 14.55 -4.89
CA ASP A 24 -21.87 13.33 -4.55
C ASP A 24 -20.98 13.57 -3.32
N ARG A 25 -20.33 14.73 -3.26
CA ARG A 25 -19.52 15.11 -2.09
C ARG A 25 -20.34 15.17 -0.81
N LYS A 26 -21.52 15.80 -0.87
CA LYS A 26 -22.45 15.87 0.28
C LYS A 26 -22.95 14.49 0.69
N SER A 27 -23.09 13.58 -0.27
CA SER A 27 -23.60 12.22 -0.05
C SER A 27 -22.52 11.23 0.42
N GLY A 28 -21.24 11.54 0.19
CA GLY A 28 -20.10 10.66 0.50
C GLY A 28 -19.93 9.49 -0.48
N TYR A 29 -20.73 9.43 -1.54
CA TYR A 29 -20.65 8.45 -2.62
C TYR A 29 -21.21 9.05 -3.91
N TYR A 30 -20.85 8.47 -5.04
CA TYR A 30 -21.49 8.75 -6.33
C TYR A 30 -22.16 7.48 -6.89
N LEU A 31 -23.10 7.65 -7.81
CA LEU A 31 -23.78 6.52 -8.45
C LEU A 31 -23.02 6.09 -9.71
N GLY A 32 -22.41 4.91 -9.63
CA GLY A 32 -21.84 4.22 -10.78
C GLY A 32 -22.88 3.38 -11.50
N LYS A 33 -22.69 3.20 -12.81
CA LYS A 33 -23.51 2.31 -13.64
C LYS A 33 -22.63 1.22 -14.25
N ASP A 34 -23.02 -0.04 -14.12
CA ASP A 34 -22.28 -1.14 -14.71
C ASP A 34 -22.64 -1.30 -16.21
N ARG A 35 -21.96 -2.21 -16.89
CA ARG A 35 -22.24 -2.50 -18.32
C ARG A 35 -23.63 -3.09 -18.58
N ARG A 36 -24.32 -3.58 -17.55
CA ARG A 36 -25.67 -4.17 -17.62
C ARG A 36 -26.75 -3.15 -17.22
N GLY A 37 -26.33 -1.95 -16.81
CA GLY A 37 -27.18 -0.85 -16.42
C GLY A 37 -27.56 -0.81 -14.94
N ASN A 38 -27.02 -1.69 -14.10
CA ASN A 38 -27.27 -1.66 -12.67
C ASN A 38 -26.56 -0.45 -12.03
N LEU A 39 -27.27 0.23 -11.14
CA LEU A 39 -26.73 1.34 -10.36
C LEU A 39 -26.14 0.82 -9.03
N PHE A 40 -24.99 1.36 -8.65
CA PHE A 40 -24.34 1.05 -7.37
C PHE A 40 -23.70 2.30 -6.76
N ARG A 41 -23.66 2.34 -5.44
CA ARG A 41 -22.96 3.40 -4.70
C ARG A 41 -21.47 3.12 -4.72
N ILE A 42 -20.70 4.07 -5.21
CA ILE A 42 -19.24 4.03 -5.17
C ILE A 42 -18.78 5.07 -4.16
N PRO A 43 -18.01 4.70 -3.12
CA PRO A 43 -17.50 5.67 -2.15
C PRO A 43 -16.56 6.68 -2.82
N MET A 44 -16.29 7.78 -2.13
CA MET A 44 -15.23 8.71 -2.56
C MET A 44 -13.89 7.97 -2.66
N MET A 45 -13.06 8.37 -3.62
CA MET A 45 -11.75 7.76 -3.84
C MET A 45 -10.82 8.02 -2.66
N THR A 46 -10.04 7.01 -2.30
CA THR A 46 -9.00 7.07 -1.27
C THR A 46 -7.64 6.70 -1.87
N LEU A 47 -6.56 6.99 -1.14
CA LEU A 47 -5.19 6.71 -1.56
C LEU A 47 -4.53 5.65 -0.66
N SER A 48 -4.04 4.58 -1.28
CA SER A 48 -3.30 3.52 -0.58
C SER A 48 -1.83 3.48 -1.02
N ILE A 49 -0.90 3.55 -0.08
CA ILE A 49 0.55 3.59 -0.33
C ILE A 49 1.24 2.38 0.32
N GLY A 50 1.94 1.57 -0.48
CA GLY A 50 2.83 0.53 0.01
C GLY A 50 4.27 1.04 0.02
N VAL A 51 4.98 0.90 1.14
CA VAL A 51 6.36 1.35 1.29
C VAL A 51 7.28 0.19 1.65
N VAL A 52 8.39 0.10 0.93
CA VAL A 52 9.43 -0.91 1.14
C VAL A 52 10.75 -0.20 1.39
N THR A 53 11.55 -0.74 2.29
CA THR A 53 12.89 -0.24 2.60
C THR A 53 13.88 -1.42 2.61
N ASN A 54 15.16 -1.12 2.40
CA ASN A 54 16.26 -2.07 2.56
C ASN A 54 16.84 -2.04 3.99
N GLN A 55 16.11 -1.49 4.97
CA GLN A 55 16.62 -1.36 6.35
C GLN A 55 16.83 -2.72 7.03
N PHE A 56 16.05 -3.73 6.65
CA PHE A 56 16.03 -5.06 7.29
C PHE A 56 16.27 -6.22 6.31
N GLN A 57 16.57 -5.93 5.05
CA GLN A 57 16.89 -6.94 4.03
C GLN A 57 17.71 -6.32 2.90
N GLU A 58 18.56 -7.13 2.28
CA GLU A 58 19.24 -6.78 1.05
C GLU A 58 18.41 -7.24 -0.16
N PHE A 59 18.41 -6.43 -1.21
CA PHE A 59 17.81 -6.80 -2.49
C PHE A 59 18.91 -7.12 -3.48
N SER A 60 18.93 -8.33 -4.01
CA SER A 60 19.90 -8.72 -5.03
C SER A 60 19.57 -8.08 -6.38
N HIS A 61 18.29 -7.91 -6.70
CA HIS A 61 17.81 -7.30 -7.94
C HIS A 61 16.57 -6.40 -7.74
N PRO A 62 16.37 -5.35 -8.56
CA PRO A 62 15.25 -4.40 -8.42
C PRO A 62 13.86 -5.04 -8.45
N ALA A 63 13.71 -6.19 -9.13
CA ALA A 63 12.45 -6.91 -9.23
C ALA A 63 11.90 -7.32 -7.85
N GLN A 64 12.78 -7.70 -6.90
CA GLN A 64 12.39 -8.11 -5.56
C GLN A 64 11.72 -6.96 -4.80
N ALA A 65 12.32 -5.77 -4.82
CA ALA A 65 11.72 -4.58 -4.22
C ALA A 65 10.38 -4.21 -4.88
N SER A 66 10.28 -4.34 -6.21
CA SER A 66 9.04 -4.07 -6.95
C SER A 66 7.91 -5.02 -6.57
N GLU A 67 8.20 -6.32 -6.46
CA GLU A 67 7.25 -7.35 -6.05
C GLU A 67 6.74 -7.07 -4.63
N LEU A 68 7.66 -6.75 -3.71
CA LEU A 68 7.32 -6.41 -2.34
C LEU A 68 6.47 -5.13 -2.25
N CYS A 69 6.79 -4.11 -3.05
CA CYS A 69 5.96 -2.91 -3.16
C CYS A 69 4.54 -3.24 -3.66
N ALA A 70 4.41 -4.16 -4.62
CA ALA A 70 3.11 -4.59 -5.13
C ALA A 70 2.29 -5.33 -4.06
N GLU A 71 2.93 -6.18 -3.26
CA GLU A 71 2.33 -6.84 -2.11
C GLU A 71 1.86 -5.80 -1.07
N MET A 72 2.75 -4.90 -0.64
CA MET A 72 2.41 -3.87 0.35
C MET A 72 1.28 -2.96 -0.12
N LYS A 73 1.26 -2.58 -1.41
CA LYS A 73 0.16 -1.82 -2.03
C LYS A 73 -1.15 -2.61 -2.02
N THR A 74 -1.09 -3.91 -2.28
CA THR A 74 -2.28 -4.78 -2.25
C THR A 74 -2.84 -4.86 -0.84
N TYR A 75 -1.97 -5.04 0.16
CA TYR A 75 -2.35 -5.01 1.56
C TYR A 75 -2.97 -3.66 1.97
N ALA A 76 -2.34 -2.55 1.60
CA ALA A 76 -2.85 -1.21 1.88
C ALA A 76 -4.29 -1.01 1.35
N LYS A 77 -4.59 -1.53 0.15
CA LYS A 77 -5.93 -1.44 -0.48
C LYS A 77 -7.01 -2.28 0.22
N THR A 78 -6.64 -3.20 1.11
CA THR A 78 -7.61 -3.94 1.93
C THR A 78 -8.10 -3.14 3.14
N LEU A 79 -7.37 -2.08 3.50
CA LEU A 79 -7.69 -1.24 4.65
C LEU A 79 -8.62 -0.09 4.23
N PRO A 80 -9.52 0.36 5.13
CA PRO A 80 -10.42 1.47 4.83
C PRO A 80 -9.68 2.81 4.81
N GLY A 81 -10.16 3.74 3.98
CA GLY A 81 -9.65 5.11 3.93
C GLY A 81 -8.34 5.26 3.17
N SER A 82 -7.74 6.44 3.29
CA SER A 82 -6.40 6.73 2.80
C SER A 82 -5.37 6.29 3.82
N VAL A 83 -4.37 5.51 3.41
CA VAL A 83 -3.44 4.85 4.33
C VAL A 83 -2.10 4.53 3.66
N TYR A 84 -1.04 4.51 4.46
CA TYR A 84 0.23 3.91 4.06
C TYR A 84 0.60 2.75 5.00
N VAL A 85 1.27 1.76 4.42
CA VAL A 85 1.82 0.61 5.15
C VAL A 85 3.29 0.49 4.78
N VAL A 86 4.13 0.21 5.79
CA VAL A 86 5.56 0.02 5.62
C VAL A 86 5.87 -1.43 5.87
N ASP A 87 6.63 -2.07 4.97
CA ASP A 87 7.15 -3.40 5.22
C ASP A 87 8.14 -3.37 6.40
N ARG A 88 7.85 -4.19 7.41
CA ARG A 88 8.65 -4.33 8.65
C ARG A 88 9.11 -5.77 8.88
N ARG A 89 8.94 -6.65 7.89
CA ARG A 89 9.40 -8.04 8.00
C ARG A 89 10.92 -8.03 8.15
N GLN A 90 11.39 -8.69 9.20
CA GLN A 90 12.81 -8.93 9.42
C GLN A 90 13.14 -10.29 8.82
N VAL A 91 14.19 -10.36 8.01
CA VAL A 91 14.74 -11.63 7.55
C VAL A 91 15.63 -12.14 8.68
N GLU A 92 15.20 -13.21 9.37
CA GLU A 92 16.12 -13.88 10.30
C GLU A 92 17.30 -14.46 9.51
N PRO A 93 18.54 -14.31 9.99
CA PRO A 93 19.68 -14.95 9.35
C PRO A 93 19.45 -16.45 9.35
N ILE A 94 19.51 -17.09 8.18
CA ILE A 94 19.60 -18.55 8.10
C ILE A 94 20.95 -18.91 8.73
N GLU A 95 20.94 -19.53 9.92
CA GLU A 95 22.16 -20.07 10.52
C GLU A 95 22.83 -21.01 9.52
N ALA A 96 24.07 -20.70 9.14
CA ALA A 96 24.86 -21.57 8.31
C ALA A 96 24.97 -22.96 8.99
N PRO A 97 24.84 -24.07 8.26
CA PRO A 97 25.01 -25.39 8.85
C PRO A 97 26.39 -25.46 9.50
N ALA A 98 26.43 -25.86 10.77
CA ALA A 98 27.66 -26.01 11.53
C ALA A 98 28.67 -26.83 10.73
N GLU A 99 29.85 -26.27 10.47
CA GLU A 99 30.95 -26.99 9.84
C GLU A 99 31.21 -28.28 10.63
N ALA A 100 31.05 -29.41 9.96
CA ALA A 100 31.32 -30.71 10.56
C ALA A 100 32.80 -30.75 10.99
N PRO A 101 33.12 -31.28 12.18
CA PRO A 101 34.48 -31.27 12.69
C PRO A 101 35.39 -32.04 11.73
N SER A 102 36.44 -31.35 11.27
CA SER A 102 37.54 -31.91 10.50
C SER A 102 38.11 -33.11 11.25
N GLN A 103 37.89 -34.32 10.73
CA GLN A 103 38.52 -35.53 11.25
C GLN A 103 39.96 -35.58 10.73
N LEU A 104 40.89 -35.52 11.69
CA LEU A 104 42.32 -35.81 11.52
C LEU A 104 42.55 -37.27 11.15
#